data_AF-A0A7S3GNY4-F1
#
_entry.id   AF-A0A7S3GNY4-F1
#
_cell.length_a   1.000
_cell.length_b   1.000
_cell.length_c   1.000
_cell.angle_alpha   90.00
_cell.angle_beta   90.00
_cell.angle_gamma   90.00
#
_symmetry.space_group_name_H-M   'P 1'
#
loop_
_entity.id
_entity.type
_entity.pdbx_description
1 polymer ?
#
loop_
_entity_poly.entity_id
_entity_poly.type
_entity_poly.pdbx_seq_one_letter_code
_entity_poly.pdbx_strand_id
1 'polypeptide(L)'
;RPLRSKDLIPIDLIKEADSTAGSVVKYLCPVSRKTITNQKVILIKTTGAMMIEQAAIDLAYPTMTCPLTGKRFSKDDVVELKAAHSGLTARGGVEGKLHRPSMN
;
A
#
# COMPACT_ATOMS: atom_id res chain seq x y z
N ARG A 1 -21.11 -2.93 -9.95
CA ARG A 1 -21.68 -2.18 -8.80
C ARG A 1 -20.63 -1.13 -8.41
N PRO A 2 -20.93 0.18 -8.52
CA PRO A 2 -19.94 1.21 -8.21
C PRO A 2 -19.62 1.23 -6.70
N LEU A 3 -18.35 1.42 -6.35
CA LEU A 3 -17.95 1.59 -4.94
C LEU A 3 -18.56 2.88 -4.40
N ARG A 4 -19.11 2.83 -3.18
CA ARG A 4 -19.59 4.02 -2.47
C ARG A 4 -18.47 4.52 -1.57
N SER A 5 -18.44 5.83 -1.30
CA SER A 5 -17.43 6.44 -0.42
C SER A 5 -17.40 5.85 0.99
N LYS A 6 -18.50 5.23 1.43
CA LYS A 6 -18.61 4.52 2.73
C LYS A 6 -17.87 3.19 2.77
N ASP A 7 -17.57 2.61 1.60
CA ASP A 7 -16.86 1.35 1.47
C ASP A 7 -15.33 1.55 1.40
N LEU A 8 -14.87 2.81 1.45
CA LEU A 8 -13.45 3.16 1.44
C LEU A 8 -12.88 3.03 2.85
N ILE A 9 -11.69 2.44 2.94
CA ILE A 9 -10.93 2.36 4.19
C ILE A 9 -10.05 3.61 4.27
N PRO A 10 -10.16 4.43 5.33
CA PRO A 10 -9.25 5.55 5.53
C PRO A 10 -7.86 4.99 5.86
N ILE A 11 -6.85 5.39 5.11
CA ILE A 11 -5.46 4.95 5.31
C ILE A 11 -4.61 6.19 5.55
N ASP A 12 -3.87 6.21 6.66
CA ASP A 12 -2.91 7.25 6.95
C ASP A 12 -1.52 6.85 6.41
N LEU A 13 -1.09 7.52 5.34
CA LEU A 13 0.13 7.23 4.61
C LEU A 13 1.20 8.27 4.94
N ILE A 14 2.20 7.88 5.73
CA ILE A 14 3.34 8.73 6.03
C ILE A 14 4.33 8.66 4.86
N LYS A 15 4.58 9.79 4.21
CA LYS A 15 5.56 9.92 3.12
C LYS A 15 6.94 10.19 3.68
N GLU A 16 7.96 9.60 3.07
CA GLU A 16 9.35 9.93 3.37
C GLU A 16 9.69 11.31 2.78
N ALA A 17 10.29 12.19 3.58
CA ALA A 17 10.48 13.61 3.24
C ALA A 17 11.49 13.84 2.09
N ASP A 18 12.29 12.84 1.73
CA ASP A 18 13.35 12.93 0.70
C ASP A 18 12.90 12.54 -0.72
N SER A 19 11.60 12.50 -1.01
CA SER A 19 11.13 12.37 -2.39
C SER A 19 11.25 13.70 -3.12
N THR A 20 12.46 14.01 -3.60
CA THR A 20 12.72 15.06 -4.59
C THR A 20 11.75 14.90 -5.77
N ALA A 21 11.13 16.00 -6.17
CA ALA A 21 10.13 16.08 -7.25
C ALA A 21 10.64 15.38 -8.53
N GLY A 22 10.23 14.13 -8.75
CA GLY A 22 10.64 13.32 -9.90
C GLY A 22 11.03 11.87 -9.59
N SER A 23 11.23 11.50 -8.33
CA SER A 23 11.51 10.11 -7.93
C SER A 23 10.31 9.44 -7.25
N VAL A 24 10.26 8.10 -7.35
CA VAL A 24 9.21 7.22 -6.82
C VAL A 24 8.91 7.57 -5.37
N VAL A 25 7.66 7.96 -5.07
CA VAL A 25 7.21 8.29 -3.71
C VAL A 25 7.38 7.06 -2.83
N LYS A 26 8.19 7.19 -1.78
CA LYS A 26 8.42 6.15 -0.78
C LYS A 26 7.50 6.37 0.42
N TYR A 27 6.87 5.29 0.87
CA TYR A 27 6.00 5.30 2.03
C TYR A 27 6.70 4.66 3.22
N LEU A 28 6.47 5.20 4.41
CA LEU A 28 7.01 4.69 5.66
C LEU A 28 5.95 3.87 6.40
N CYS A 29 6.39 2.76 7.00
CA CYS A 29 5.57 2.03 7.95
C CYS A 29 5.45 2.85 9.25
N PRO A 30 4.24 3.16 9.73
CA PRO A 30 4.04 3.97 10.94
C PRO A 30 4.58 3.31 12.22
N VAL A 31 4.66 1.98 12.26
CA VAL A 31 5.13 1.25 13.45
C VAL A 31 6.66 1.10 13.47
N SER A 32 7.24 0.65 12.35
CA SER A 32 8.67 0.34 12.29
C SER A 32 9.53 1.48 11.76
N ARG A 33 8.91 2.55 11.24
CA ARG A 33 9.57 3.65 10.50
C ARG A 33 10.46 3.16 9.36
N LYS A 34 10.25 1.94 8.88
CA LYS A 34 10.95 1.35 7.74
C LYS A 34 10.23 1.70 6.44
N THR A 35 11.00 1.94 5.40
CA THR A 35 10.48 2.20 4.05
C THR A 35 9.78 0.97 3.48
N ILE A 36 8.56 1.15 3.00
CA ILE A 36 7.76 0.15 2.30
C ILE A 36 8.16 0.17 0.82
N THR A 37 8.84 -0.88 0.36
CA THR A 37 9.22 -1.06 -1.06
C THR A 37 8.47 -2.23 -1.68
N ASN A 38 8.99 -3.45 -1.55
CA ASN A 38 8.42 -4.69 -2.10
C ASN A 38 7.94 -5.67 -1.01
N GLN A 39 7.96 -5.24 0.25
CA GLN A 39 7.60 -6.09 1.38
C GLN A 39 6.08 -6.26 1.46
N LYS A 40 5.62 -7.40 1.99
CA LYS A 40 4.20 -7.59 2.27
C LYS A 40 3.76 -6.64 3.38
N VAL A 41 2.70 -5.89 3.11
CA VAL A 41 2.11 -4.93 4.04
C VAL A 41 0.72 -5.40 4.41
N ILE A 42 0.42 -5.31 5.69
CA ILE A 42 -0.84 -5.66 6.29
C ILE A 42 -1.54 -4.38 6.73
N LEU A 43 -2.82 -4.25 6.40
CA LEU A 43 -3.71 -3.17 6.80
C LEU A 43 -4.77 -3.70 7.75
N ILE A 44 -5.01 -2.99 8.85
CA ILE A 44 -6.11 -3.26 9.78
C ILE A 44 -7.29 -2.36 9.40
N LYS A 45 -8.39 -2.92 8.89
CA LYS A 45 -9.58 -2.18 8.40
C LYS A 45 -10.16 -1.22 9.44
N THR A 46 -10.21 -1.66 10.70
CA THR A 46 -10.86 -0.91 11.81
C THR A 46 -10.11 0.35 12.22
N THR A 47 -8.81 0.40 11.94
CA THR A 47 -7.92 1.48 12.41
C THR A 47 -7.28 2.24 11.26
N GLY A 48 -7.28 1.70 10.04
CA GLY A 48 -6.56 2.27 8.91
C GLY A 48 -5.03 2.15 9.05
N ALA A 49 -4.56 1.45 10.08
CA ALA A 49 -3.14 1.29 10.36
C ALA A 49 -2.51 0.28 9.41
N MET A 50 -1.44 0.70 8.74
CA MET A 50 -0.61 -0.18 7.92
C MET A 50 0.64 -0.62 8.67
N MET A 51 1.05 -1.86 8.44
CA MET A 51 2.21 -2.46 9.08
C MET A 51 2.93 -3.40 8.13
N ILE A 52 4.25 -3.51 8.29
CA ILE A 52 5.01 -4.58 7.63
C ILE A 52 4.65 -5.91 8.30
N GLU A 53 4.58 -7.00 7.53
CA GLU A 53 4.25 -8.34 8.01
C GLU A 53 5.05 -8.76 9.26
N GLN A 54 6.38 -8.52 9.28
CA GLN A 54 7.23 -8.81 10.44
C GLN A 54 6.76 -8.07 11.70
N ALA A 55 6.47 -6.77 11.58
CA ALA A 55 5.98 -5.97 12.71
C ALA A 55 4.58 -6.41 13.16
N ALA A 56 3.75 -6.91 12.24
CA ALA A 56 2.44 -7.45 12.58
C ALA A 56 2.55 -8.77 13.35
N ILE A 57 3.49 -9.63 12.97
CA ILE A 57 3.75 -10.90 13.65
C ILE A 57 4.23 -10.67 15.08
N ASP A 58 5.16 -9.74 15.27
CA ASP A 58 5.76 -9.53 16.59
C ASP A 58 4.86 -8.75 17.55
N LEU A 59 4.09 -7.77 17.04
CA LEU A 59 3.35 -6.82 17.89
C LEU A 59 1.83 -7.02 17.85
N ALA A 60 1.27 -7.30 16.67
CA ALA A 60 -0.17 -7.26 16.46
C ALA A 60 -0.84 -8.62 16.69
N TYR A 61 -0.26 -9.73 16.21
CA TYR A 61 -0.86 -11.07 16.38
C TYR A 61 -0.88 -11.62 17.81
N PRO A 62 0.13 -11.40 18.67
CA PRO A 62 0.12 -11.95 20.03
C PRO A 62 -0.97 -11.33 20.91
N THR A 63 -1.25 -10.04 20.69
CA THR A 63 -2.19 -9.27 21.50
C THR A 63 -3.52 -8.99 20.80
N MET A 64 -3.64 -9.34 19.51
CA MET A 64 -4.77 -8.99 18.62
C MET A 64 -5.20 -7.52 18.77
N THR A 65 -4.21 -6.64 18.98
CA THR A 65 -4.40 -5.22 19.29
C THR A 65 -3.52 -4.39 18.37
N CYS A 66 -4.11 -3.35 17.79
CA CYS A 66 -3.39 -2.44 16.90
C CYS A 66 -2.36 -1.64 17.72
N PRO A 67 -1.06 -1.68 17.37
CA PRO A 67 -0.01 -1.02 18.16
C PRO A 67 -0.04 0.50 18.09
N LEU A 68 -0.72 1.10 17.10
CA LEU A 68 -0.81 2.56 16.95
C LEU A 68 -2.00 3.17 17.69
N THR A 69 -3.12 2.45 17.72
CA THR A 69 -4.40 2.99 18.22
C THR A 69 -4.89 2.30 19.49
N GLY A 70 -4.27 1.17 19.88
CA GLY A 70 -4.70 0.37 21.03
C GLY A 70 -6.03 -0.35 20.85
N LYS A 71 -6.64 -0.30 19.66
CA LYS A 71 -7.91 -0.98 19.38
C LYS A 71 -7.69 -2.46 19.08
N ARG A 72 -8.56 -3.31 19.63
CA ARG A 72 -8.60 -4.74 19.29
C ARG A 72 -9.16 -4.94 17.88
N PHE A 73 -8.65 -5.93 17.15
CA PHE A 73 -9.12 -6.26 15.81
C PHE A 73 -9.34 -7.77 15.65
N SER A 74 -10.25 -8.16 14.75
CA SER A 74 -10.44 -9.57 14.37
C SER A 74 -9.56 -9.94 13.18
N LYS A 75 -9.36 -11.25 12.94
CA LYS A 75 -8.67 -11.74 11.74
C LYS A 75 -9.36 -11.28 10.44
N ASP A 76 -10.68 -11.10 10.46
CA ASP A 76 -11.46 -10.61 9.31
C ASP A 76 -11.17 -9.15 8.94
N ASP A 77 -10.62 -8.39 9.89
CA ASP A 77 -10.22 -7.00 9.72
C ASP A 77 -8.81 -6.86 9.14
N VAL A 78 -8.09 -7.97 8.99
CA VAL A 78 -6.73 -8.00 8.45
C VAL A 78 -6.81 -8.10 6.93
N VAL A 79 -6.20 -7.14 6.24
CA VAL A 79 -6.12 -7.09 4.78
C VAL A 79 -4.66 -7.08 4.36
N GLU A 80 -4.27 -8.04 3.54
CA GLU A 80 -2.97 -8.01 2.88
C GLU A 80 -3.02 -7.06 1.68
N LEU A 81 -2.19 -6.02 1.72
CA LEU A 81 -2.01 -5.14 0.58
C LEU A 81 -1.14 -5.86 -0.46
N LYS A 82 -1.61 -5.86 -1.71
CA LYS A 82 -0.77 -6.31 -2.81
C LYS A 82 0.40 -5.35 -2.97
N ALA A 83 1.61 -5.89 -3.00
CA ALA A 83 2.80 -5.12 -3.33
C ALA A 83 2.60 -4.45 -4.69
N ALA A 84 2.95 -3.17 -4.78
CA ALA A 84 2.95 -2.45 -6.05
C ALA A 84 3.98 -3.11 -6.97
N HIS A 85 3.52 -3.86 -7.95
CA HIS A 85 4.38 -4.26 -9.06
C HIS A 85 4.76 -2.98 -9.79
N SER A 86 6.05 -2.67 -9.88
CA SER A 86 6.53 -1.69 -10.84
C SER A 86 6.06 -2.16 -12.20
N GLY A 87 5.08 -1.46 -12.79
CA GLY A 87 4.62 -1.74 -14.14
C GLY A 87 5.83 -1.71 -15.08
N LEU A 88 5.87 -2.66 -16.00
CA LEU A 88 6.85 -2.74 -17.10
C LEU A 88 7.00 -1.42 -17.89
N THR A 89 6.12 -0.44 -17.67
CA THR A 89 6.16 0.90 -18.23
C THR A 89 7.31 1.79 -17.72
N ALA A 90 8.04 1.40 -16.67
CA ALA A 90 9.19 2.18 -16.18
C ALA A 90 10.54 1.78 -16.82
N ARG A 91 10.62 0.66 -17.53
CA ARG A 91 11.87 0.19 -18.17
C ARG A 91 11.59 -0.48 -19.52
N GLY A 92 11.56 0.33 -20.56
CA GLY A 92 11.57 -0.14 -21.95
C GLY A 92 10.78 0.80 -22.84
N GLY A 93 11.48 1.62 -23.62
CA GLY A 93 10.88 2.43 -24.67
C GLY A 93 10.24 1.51 -25.70
N VAL A 94 8.94 1.25 -25.55
CA VAL A 94 8.14 0.64 -26.61
C VAL A 94 7.44 1.80 -27.31
N GLU A 95 8.06 2.30 -28.38
CA GLU A 95 7.44 3.23 -29.31
C GLU A 95 6.21 2.57 -29.93
N GLY A 96 5.02 2.89 -29.41
CA GLY A 96 3.77 2.55 -30.07
C GLY A 96 3.64 3.36 -31.35
N LYS A 97 4.08 2.81 -32.49
CA LYS A 97 3.76 3.40 -33.79
C LYS A 97 2.24 3.34 -34.00
N LEU A 98 1.62 4.52 -34.02
CA LEU A 98 0.21 4.71 -34.33
C LEU A 98 -0.06 4.29 -35.78
N HIS A 99 -0.51 3.06 -36.00
CA HIS A 99 -0.99 2.64 -37.31
C HIS A 99 -2.41 3.18 -37.50
N ARG A 100 -2.56 4.20 -38.35
CA ARG A 100 -3.88 4.61 -38.85
C ARG A 100 -4.26 3.65 -39.99
N PRO A 101 -5.33 2.86 -39.89
CA PRO A 101 -5.81 2.12 -41.04
C PRO A 101 -6.48 3.11 -42.00
N SER A 102 -5.91 3.27 -43.20
CA SER A 102 -6.60 3.92 -44.32
C SER A 102 -7.59 2.92 -44.90
N MET A 103 -8.88 3.25 -44.83
CA MET A 103 -9.93 2.52 -45.52
C MET A 103 -9.93 3.00 -46.97
N ASN A 104 -9.55 2.13 -47.92
CA ASN A 104 -9.83 2.31 -49.34
C ASN A 104 -11.22 1.76 -49.64
#